data_AF-W0BC02-F1
#
_entry.id   AF-W0BC02-F1
#
_cell.length_a   1.000
_cell.length_b   1.000
_cell.length_c   1.000
_cell.angle_alpha   90.00
_cell.angle_beta   90.00
_cell.angle_gamma   90.00
#
_symmetry.space_group_name_H-M   'P 1'
#
loop_
_entity.id
_entity.type
_entity.pdbx_description
1 polymer ?
#
loop_
_entity_poly.entity_id
_entity_poly.type
_entity_poly.pdbx_seq_one_letter_code
_entity_poly.pdbx_strand_id
1 'polypeptide(L)' 'MKDIDVVIIGAGAAGLMCAREAGKRLRNILVLDHANKIGKKF' A
#
# COMPACT_ATOMS: atom_id res chain seq x y z
N MET A 1 0.63 -19.68 -2.26
CA MET A 1 0.58 -18.33 -1.66
C MET A 1 1.33 -17.38 -2.56
N LYS A 2 0.90 -16.12 -2.71
CA LYS A 2 1.75 -15.09 -3.35
C LYS A 2 2.76 -14.63 -2.31
N ASP A 3 4.05 -14.62 -2.66
CA ASP A 3 5.08 -14.02 -1.82
C ASP A 3 4.92 -12.49 -1.85
N ILE A 4 4.79 -11.90 -0.66
CA ILE A 4 4.67 -10.46 -0.46
C ILE A 4 5.89 -10.03 0.33
N ASP A 5 6.65 -9.09 -0.22
CA ASP A 5 7.84 -8.54 0.41
C ASP A 5 7.49 -7.44 1.43
N VAL A 6 6.43 -6.68 1.15
CA VAL A 6 6.04 -5.49 1.93
C VAL A 6 4.53 -5.43 2.12
N VAL A 7 4.10 -5.27 3.36
CA VAL A 7 2.69 -5.00 3.72
C VAL A 7 2.57 -3.56 4.22
N ILE A 8 1.63 -2.81 3.66
CA ILE A 8 1.32 -1.43 4.04
C ILE A 8 -0.12 -1.39 4.52
N ILE A 9 -0.35 -0.86 5.72
CA ILE A 9 -1.68 -0.69 6.30
C ILE A 9 -2.06 0.79 6.20
N GLY A 10 -3.13 1.06 5.46
CA GLY A 10 -3.63 2.38 5.09
C GLY A 10 -3.25 2.76 3.66
N ALA A 11 -4.26 3.00 2.82
CA ALA A 11 -4.19 3.54 1.45
C ALA A 11 -4.50 5.05 1.42
N GLY A 12 -4.13 5.77 2.48
CA GLY A 12 -4.05 7.23 2.49
C GLY A 12 -2.83 7.75 1.72
N ALA A 13 -2.66 9.08 1.67
CA ALA A 13 -1.56 9.71 0.93
C ALA A 13 -0.17 9.20 1.36
N ALA A 14 0.05 9.05 2.67
CA ALA A 14 1.31 8.53 3.21
C ALA A 14 1.53 7.07 2.80
N GLY A 15 0.52 6.20 2.95
CA GLY A 15 0.65 4.78 2.60
C GLY A 15 0.87 4.53 1.11
N LEU A 16 0.21 5.30 0.25
CA LEU A 16 0.44 5.24 -1.20
C LEU A 16 1.82 5.77 -1.59
N MET A 17 2.33 6.80 -0.90
CA MET A 17 3.71 7.26 -1.09
C MET A 17 4.72 6.16 -0.72
N CYS A 18 4.52 5.49 0.41
CA CYS A 18 5.34 4.34 0.81
C CYS A 18 5.27 3.20 -0.22
N ALA A 19 4.07 2.88 -0.72
CA ALA A 19 3.86 1.86 -1.75
C ALA A 19 4.61 2.19 -3.04
N ARG A 20 4.59 3.47 -3.44
CA ARG A 20 5.33 3.94 -4.62
C ARG A 20 6.84 3.76 -4.47
N GLU A 21 7.40 4.17 -3.33
CA GLU A 21 8.86 4.03 -3.09
C GLU A 21 9.30 2.57 -2.97
N ALA A 22 8.48 1.72 -2.35
CA ALA A 22 8.73 0.27 -2.33
C ALA A 22 8.64 -0.33 -3.75
N GLY A 23 7.69 0.15 -4.57
CA GLY A 23 7.49 -0.33 -5.94
C GLY A 23 8.66 0.00 -6.86
N LYS A 24 9.30 1.17 -6.68
CA LYS A 24 10.54 1.52 -7.38
C LYS A 24 11.69 0.54 -7.11
N ARG A 25 11.63 -0.21 -5.99
CA ARG A 25 12.61 -1.23 -5.62
C ARG A 25 12.22 -2.63 -6.09
N LEU A 26 11.23 -2.74 -6.99
CA LEU A 26 10.74 -4.00 -7.57
C LEU A 26 10.25 -5.01 -6.52
N ARG A 27 9.59 -4.51 -5.47
CA ARG A 27 9.02 -5.35 -4.40
C ARG A 27 7.56 -5.69 -4.67
N ASN A 28 7.16 -6.90 -4.30
CA ASN A 28 5.77 -7.31 -4.28
C ASN A 28 5.09 -6.71 -3.04
N ILE A 29 4.18 -5.77 -3.26
CA ILE A 29 3.59 -4.96 -2.18
C ILE A 29 2.10 -5.27 -2.08
N LEU A 30 1.63 -5.47 -0.84
CA LEU A 30 0.22 -5.52 -0.50
C LEU A 30 -0.16 -4.28 0.30
N VAL A 31 -1.07 -3.48 -0.23
CA VAL A 31 -1.67 -2.34 0.50
C VAL A 31 -3.06 -2.75 0.97
N LEU A 32 -3.31 -2.61 2.27
CA LEU A 32 -4.59 -2.94 2.92
C LEU A 32 -5.22 -1.66 3.46
N ASP A 33 -6.49 -1.43 3.18
CA ASP A 33 -7.26 -0.35 3.77
C ASP A 33 -8.66 -0.87 4.15
N HIS A 34 -9.22 -0.33 5.23
CA HIS A 34 -10.57 -0.66 5.67
C HIS A 34 -11.64 0.13 4.89
N ALA A 35 -11.28 1.29 4.35
CA ALA A 35 -12.13 2.12 3.53
C ALA A 35 -12.47 1.41 2.22
N ASN A 36 -13.68 1.66 1.72
CA ASN A 36 -14.15 1.14 0.44
C ASN A 36 -13.49 1.84 -0.78
N LYS A 37 -12.74 2.93 -0.56
CA LYS A 37 -12.05 3.71 -1.59
C LYS A 37 -10.73 4.24 -1.06
N ILE A 38 -9.69 4.19 -1.89
CA ILE A 38 -8.38 4.76 -1.59
C ILE A 38 -8.46 6.29 -1.39
N GLY A 39 -7.63 6.84 -0.51
CA GLY A 39 -7.55 8.27 -0.28
C GLY A 39 -8.79 8.91 0.36
N LYS A 40 -9.76 8.12 0.84
CA LYS A 40 -10.91 8.65 1.58
C LYS A 40 -10.44 9.26 2.90
N LYS A 41 -10.68 10.55 3.11
CA LYS A 41 -10.61 11.16 4.44
C LYS A 41 -11.96 10.93 5.11
N PHE A 42 -11.99 10.06 6.11
CA PHE A 42 -13.17 9.60 6.87
C PHE A 42 -14.13 8.69 6.06
#